data_AF-A0A934QYI3-F1
#
_entry.id   AF-A0A934QYI3-F1
#
_cell.length_a   1.000
_cell.length_b   1.000
_cell.length_c   1.000
_cell.angle_alpha   90.00
_cell.angle_beta   90.00
_cell.angle_gamma   90.00
#
_symmetry.space_group_name_H-M   'P 1'
#
loop_
_entity.id
_entity.type
_entity.pdbx_description
1 polymer ?
#
loop_
_entity_poly.entity_id
_entity_poly.type
_entity_poly.pdbx_seq_one_letter_code
_entity_poly.pdbx_strand_id
1 'polypeptide(L)'
;MASSLGSINAATADVGAAAGQLDPAGAAQARAAAEQILAGHTPCAKALPGCQSLLAAEQEVASRFTEFLTQVEQGVAAYQGIAVASADDYVARDGAGRAAVSGAAGGEGGR
;
A
#
# COMPACT_ATOMS: atom_id res chain seq x y z
N MET A 1 -32.17 18.47 -8.84
CA MET A 1 -30.93 17.97 -9.48
C MET A 1 -29.96 17.54 -8.39
N ALA A 2 -30.02 16.28 -7.96
CA ALA A 2 -29.16 15.74 -6.90
C ALA A 2 -28.74 14.32 -7.32
N SER A 3 -27.69 14.21 -8.14
CA SER A 3 -27.19 12.89 -8.57
C SER A 3 -25.68 12.81 -8.77
N SER A 4 -24.93 13.91 -8.76
CA SER A 4 -23.46 13.84 -8.87
C SER A 4 -22.75 13.64 -7.54
N LEU A 5 -23.33 14.08 -6.41
CA LEU A 5 -22.71 13.92 -5.08
C LEU A 5 -22.72 12.47 -4.58
N GLY A 6 -23.70 11.66 -5.00
CA GLY A 6 -23.81 10.25 -4.61
C GLY A 6 -22.80 9.35 -5.31
N SER A 7 -22.50 9.62 -6.59
CA SER A 7 -21.54 8.81 -7.35
C SER A 7 -20.09 9.05 -6.95
N ILE A 8 -19.74 10.28 -6.55
CA ILE A 8 -18.36 10.59 -6.18
C ILE A 8 -18.04 10.18 -4.73
N ASN A 9 -18.98 10.29 -3.79
CA ASN A 9 -18.81 9.71 -2.45
C ASN A 9 -18.70 8.17 -2.49
N ALA A 10 -19.49 7.51 -3.34
CA ALA A 10 -19.35 6.07 -3.57
C ALA A 10 -17.95 5.73 -4.13
N ALA A 11 -17.49 6.44 -5.16
CA ALA A 11 -16.17 6.22 -5.74
C ALA A 11 -15.02 6.47 -4.74
N THR A 12 -15.15 7.43 -3.83
CA THR A 12 -14.15 7.72 -2.79
C THR A 12 -14.11 6.61 -1.73
N ALA A 13 -15.27 6.09 -1.34
CA ALA A 13 -15.36 4.93 -0.45
C ALA A 13 -14.78 3.67 -1.11
N ASP A 14 -15.01 3.47 -2.41
CA ASP A 14 -14.47 2.35 -3.18
C ASP A 14 -12.94 2.41 -3.28
N VAL A 15 -12.36 3.60 -3.46
CA VAL A 15 -10.90 3.80 -3.46
C VAL A 15 -10.29 3.54 -2.07
N GLY A 16 -10.93 4.03 -1.01
CA GLY A 16 -10.51 3.73 0.37
C GLY A 16 -10.59 2.24 0.69
N ALA A 17 -11.65 1.56 0.26
CA ALA A 17 -11.82 0.12 0.43
C ALA A 17 -10.77 -0.68 -0.37
N ALA A 18 -10.51 -0.30 -1.63
CA ALA A 18 -9.48 -0.92 -2.46
C ALA A 18 -8.07 -0.71 -1.90
N ALA A 19 -7.78 0.47 -1.33
CA ALA A 19 -6.52 0.72 -0.63
C ALA A 19 -6.38 -0.18 0.62
N GLY A 20 -7.46 -0.34 1.39
CA GLY A 20 -7.50 -1.26 2.53
C GLY A 20 -7.35 -2.74 2.18
N GLN A 21 -7.56 -3.13 0.92
CA GLN A 21 -7.35 -4.49 0.42
C GLN A 21 -5.89 -4.77 0.02
N LEU A 22 -5.04 -3.75 -0.07
CA LEU A 22 -3.62 -3.98 -0.28
C LEU A 22 -3.03 -4.59 0.99
N ASP A 23 -2.47 -5.80 0.90
CA ASP A 23 -1.98 -6.55 2.05
C ASP A 23 -0.45 -6.48 2.14
N PRO A 24 0.13 -5.62 2.99
CA PRO A 24 1.58 -5.64 3.24
C PRO A 24 2.02 -6.88 4.01
N ALA A 25 1.11 -7.62 4.67
CA ALA A 25 1.46 -8.81 5.45
C ALA A 25 1.93 -9.96 4.55
N GLY A 26 1.39 -10.11 3.34
CA GLY A 26 1.85 -11.11 2.38
C GLY A 26 3.31 -10.91 1.97
N ALA A 27 3.72 -9.66 1.72
CA ALA A 27 5.11 -9.32 1.41
C ALA A 27 6.04 -9.54 2.64
N ALA A 28 5.57 -9.18 3.84
CA ALA A 28 6.30 -9.42 5.08
C ALA A 28 6.49 -10.89 5.42
N GLN A 29 5.47 -11.73 5.17
CA GLN A 29 5.57 -13.19 5.34
C GLN A 29 6.57 -13.78 4.34
N ALA A 30 6.53 -13.35 3.07
CA ALA A 30 7.50 -13.78 2.07
C ALA A 30 8.94 -13.36 2.44
N ARG A 31 9.11 -12.16 3.00
CA ARG A 31 10.42 -11.67 3.46
C ARG A 31 10.95 -12.51 4.61
N ALA A 32 10.10 -12.77 5.61
CA ALA A 32 10.46 -13.61 6.75
C ALA A 32 10.85 -15.04 6.31
N ALA A 33 10.17 -15.60 5.30
CA ALA A 33 10.54 -16.90 4.73
C ALA A 33 11.92 -16.86 4.03
N ALA A 34 12.21 -15.80 3.26
CA ALA A 34 13.52 -15.63 2.62
C ALA A 34 14.66 -15.47 3.65
N GLU A 35 14.43 -14.73 4.74
CA GLU A 35 15.37 -14.59 5.85
C GLU A 35 15.62 -15.91 6.60
N GLN A 36 14.58 -16.74 6.76
CA GLN A 36 14.71 -18.07 7.36
C GLN A 36 15.55 -19.01 6.48
N ILE A 37 15.41 -18.94 5.16
CA ILE A 37 16.26 -19.70 4.23
C ILE A 37 17.72 -19.26 4.40
N LEU A 38 17.98 -17.94 4.44
CA LEU A 38 19.31 -17.39 4.67
C LEU A 38 19.93 -17.87 6.00
N ALA A 39 19.14 -17.86 7.08
CA ALA A 39 19.59 -18.28 8.40
C ALA A 39 19.78 -19.80 8.55
N GLY A 40 19.06 -20.59 7.75
CA GLY A 40 19.05 -22.05 7.81
C GLY A 40 20.19 -22.74 7.04
N HIS A 41 21.04 -22.00 6.32
CA HIS A 41 22.14 -22.61 5.58
C HIS A 41 23.19 -23.21 6.51
N THR A 42 23.26 -24.54 6.52
CA THR A 42 24.36 -25.28 7.14
C THR A 42 25.65 -24.97 6.36
N PRO A 43 26.77 -24.63 7.04
CA PRO A 43 28.04 -24.41 6.37
C PRO A 43 28.40 -25.63 5.53
N CYS A 44 28.62 -25.41 4.23
CA CYS A 44 29.08 -26.46 3.34
C CYS A 44 30.31 -27.15 3.95
N ALA A 45 30.16 -28.45 4.29
CA ALA A 45 31.30 -29.26 4.66
C ALA A 45 32.28 -29.25 3.48
N LYS A 46 33.55 -28.90 3.75
CA LYS A 46 34.62 -28.67 2.75
C LYS A 46 34.81 -29.75 1.69
N ALA A 47 34.13 -30.90 1.82
CA ALA A 47 34.29 -32.08 0.98
C ALA A 47 33.59 -32.03 -0.39
N LEU A 48 32.64 -31.11 -0.62
CA LEU A 48 31.90 -31.04 -1.89
C LEU A 48 32.43 -29.91 -2.80
N PRO A 49 33.07 -30.23 -3.94
CA PRO A 49 33.45 -29.23 -4.94
C PRO A 49 32.22 -28.43 -5.40
N GLY A 50 32.33 -27.10 -5.43
CA GLY A 50 31.25 -26.20 -5.87
C GLY A 50 30.20 -25.87 -4.80
N CYS A 51 30.26 -26.47 -3.61
CA CYS A 51 29.29 -26.19 -2.54
C CYS A 51 29.34 -24.71 -2.08
N GLN A 52 30.55 -24.14 -1.97
CA GLN A 52 30.73 -22.73 -1.60
C GLN A 52 30.18 -21.76 -2.66
N SER A 53 30.35 -22.07 -3.95
CA SER A 53 29.80 -21.23 -5.02
C SER A 53 28.28 -21.33 -5.11
N LEU A 54 27.70 -22.51 -4.85
CA LEU A 54 26.26 -22.66 -4.77
C LEU A 54 25.68 -21.87 -3.60
N LEU A 55 26.29 -21.99 -2.41
CA LEU A 55 25.89 -21.23 -1.23
C LEU A 55 25.94 -19.72 -1.47
N ALA A 56 27.00 -19.22 -2.13
CA ALA A 56 27.11 -17.81 -2.48
C ALA A 56 25.99 -17.35 -3.44
N ALA A 57 25.64 -18.18 -4.44
CA ALA A 57 24.56 -17.88 -5.36
C ALA A 57 23.18 -17.90 -4.67
N GLU A 58 22.94 -18.85 -3.76
CA GLU A 58 21.71 -18.91 -2.96
C GLU A 58 21.55 -17.67 -2.07
N GLN A 59 22.64 -17.25 -1.41
CA GLN A 59 22.66 -16.03 -0.60
C GLN A 59 22.40 -14.77 -1.45
N GLU A 60 23.00 -14.68 -2.63
CA GLU A 60 22.78 -13.55 -3.54
C GLU A 60 21.32 -13.48 -4.00
N VAL A 61 20.73 -14.61 -4.40
CA VAL A 61 19.33 -14.67 -4.83
C VAL A 61 18.40 -14.30 -3.68
N ALA A 62 18.61 -14.87 -2.49
CA ALA A 62 17.79 -14.57 -1.33
C ALA A 62 17.90 -13.09 -0.91
N SER A 63 19.09 -12.49 -0.97
CA SER A 63 19.28 -11.06 -0.70
C SER A 63 18.49 -10.19 -1.69
N ARG A 64 18.51 -10.51 -2.99
CA ARG A 64 17.74 -9.78 -4.00
C ARG A 64 16.23 -9.93 -3.77
N PHE A 65 15.77 -11.11 -3.36
CA PHE A 65 14.38 -11.33 -3.00
C PHE A 65 13.95 -10.49 -1.78
N THR A 66 14.77 -10.45 -0.72
CA THR A 66 14.50 -9.63 0.47
C THR A 66 14.42 -8.15 0.13
N GLU A 67 15.32 -7.65 -0.72
CA GLU A 67 15.30 -6.26 -1.17
C GLU A 67 14.03 -5.93 -1.97
N PHE A 68 13.68 -6.79 -2.94
CA PHE A 68 12.46 -6.64 -3.72
C PHE A 68 11.20 -6.62 -2.85
N LEU A 69 11.07 -7.56 -1.90
CA LEU A 69 9.91 -7.63 -1.02
C LEU A 69 9.80 -6.40 -0.10
N THR A 70 10.94 -5.87 0.34
CA THR A 70 10.98 -4.60 1.10
C THR A 70 10.47 -3.42 0.26
N GLN A 71 10.85 -3.34 -1.02
CA GLN A 71 10.33 -2.32 -1.93
C GLN A 71 8.82 -2.47 -2.17
N VAL A 72 8.33 -3.70 -2.28
CA VAL A 72 6.89 -3.98 -2.40
C VAL A 72 6.13 -3.52 -1.15
N GLU A 73 6.61 -3.85 0.06
CA GLU A 73 6.00 -3.39 1.32
C GLU A 73 5.91 -1.85 1.37
N GLN A 74 7.02 -1.17 1.06
CA GLN A 74 7.07 0.29 1.05
C GLN A 74 6.15 0.90 -0.02
N GLY A 75 6.08 0.30 -1.20
CA GLY A 75 5.21 0.74 -2.29
C GLY A 75 3.72 0.58 -1.94
N VAL A 76 3.35 -0.55 -1.34
CA VAL A 76 1.99 -0.78 -0.84
C VAL A 76 1.61 0.25 0.22
N ALA A 77 2.47 0.47 1.21
CA ALA A 77 2.22 1.46 2.26
C ALA A 77 2.11 2.89 1.71
N ALA A 78 2.96 3.26 0.75
CA ALA A 78 2.92 4.57 0.09
C ALA A 78 1.61 4.77 -0.69
N TYR A 79 1.19 3.77 -1.46
CA TYR A 79 -0.06 3.83 -2.21
C TYR A 79 -1.28 3.93 -1.28
N GLN A 80 -1.31 3.14 -0.20
CA GLN A 80 -2.34 3.24 0.84
C GLN A 80 -2.41 4.65 1.44
N GLY A 81 -1.25 5.23 1.79
CA GLY A 81 -1.19 6.58 2.34
C GLY A 81 -1.74 7.63 1.38
N ILE A 82 -1.37 7.56 0.09
CA ILE A 82 -1.88 8.48 -0.95
C ILE A 82 -3.39 8.31 -1.12
N ALA A 83 -3.90 7.07 -1.16
CA ALA A 83 -5.32 6.80 -1.32
C ALA A 83 -6.16 7.35 -0.15
N VAL A 84 -5.70 7.14 1.09
CA VAL A 84 -6.35 7.69 2.29
C VAL A 84 -6.32 9.22 2.28
N ALA A 85 -5.15 9.82 2.05
CA ALA A 85 -5.02 11.28 2.01
C ALA A 85 -5.89 11.92 0.91
N SER A 86 -6.00 11.26 -0.25
CA SER A 86 -6.86 11.72 -1.35
C SER A 86 -8.34 11.63 -0.99
N ALA A 87 -8.75 10.56 -0.28
CA ALA A 87 -10.12 10.42 0.21
C ALA A 87 -10.46 11.51 1.25
N ASP A 88 -9.55 11.79 2.18
CA ASP A 88 -9.73 12.83 3.20
C ASP A 88 -9.83 14.23 2.58
N ASP A 89 -8.95 14.57 1.65
CA ASP A 89 -8.99 15.86 0.92
C ASP A 89 -10.31 16.00 0.15
N TYR A 90 -10.77 14.92 -0.47
CA TYR A 90 -12.05 14.92 -1.16
C TYR A 90 -13.23 15.23 -0.21
N VAL A 91 -13.34 14.49 0.90
CA VAL A 91 -14.41 14.69 1.90
C VAL A 91 -14.39 16.11 2.46
N ALA A 92 -13.20 16.66 2.74
CA ALA A 92 -13.05 18.03 3.23
C ALA A 92 -13.54 19.07 2.21
N ARG A 93 -13.14 18.95 0.94
CA ARG A 93 -13.56 19.86 -0.13
C ARG A 93 -15.05 19.76 -0.43
N ASP A 94 -15.59 18.55 -0.44
CA ASP A 94 -17.02 18.29 -0.62
C ASP A 94 -17.85 18.89 0.52
N GLY A 95 -17.39 18.75 1.77
CA GLY A 95 -17.97 19.41 2.94
C GLY A 95 -17.97 20.93 2.82
N ALA A 96 -16.83 21.52 2.45
CA ALA A 96 -16.72 22.97 2.23
C ALA A 96 -17.62 23.46 1.10
N GLY A 97 -17.71 22.72 -0.01
CA GLY A 97 -18.58 23.02 -1.14
C GLY A 97 -20.06 23.02 -0.74
N ARG A 98 -20.51 22.00 0.00
CA ARG A 98 -21.89 21.95 0.53
C ARG A 98 -22.21 23.14 1.42
N ALA A 99 -21.30 23.52 2.32
CA ALA A 99 -21.49 24.65 3.22
C ALA A 99 -21.57 25.98 2.46
N ALA A 100 -20.77 26.15 1.40
CA ALA A 100 -20.80 27.34 0.55
C ALA A 100 -22.14 27.45 -0.21
N VAL A 101 -22.63 26.33 -0.78
CA VAL A 101 -23.92 26.30 -1.50
C VAL A 101 -25.09 26.56 -0.55
N SER A 102 -25.11 25.97 0.64
CA SER A 102 -26.19 26.20 1.61
C SER A 102 -26.19 27.64 2.15
N GLY A 103 -25.01 28.22 2.38
CA GLY A 103 -24.87 29.62 2.75
C GLY A 103 -25.37 30.59 1.68
N ALA A 104 -25.07 30.32 0.40
CA ALA A 104 -25.57 31.13 -0.71
C ALA A 104 -27.10 31.04 -0.84
N ALA A 105 -27.67 29.82 -0.76
CA ALA A 105 -29.12 29.61 -0.86
C ALA A 105 -29.91 30.20 0.33
N GLY A 106 -29.33 30.25 1.53
CA GLY A 106 -29.95 30.86 2.71
C GLY A 106 -29.94 32.40 2.71
N GLY A 107 -29.06 33.03 1.93
CA GLY A 107 -28.93 34.48 1.84
C GLY A 107 -29.93 35.16 0.90
N GLU A 108 -30.54 34.43 -0.04
CA GLU A 108 -31.46 34.98 -1.04
C GLU A 108 -32.93 35.08 -0.57
N GLY A 109 -33.29 34.50 0.58
CA GLY A 109 -34.66 34.53 1.12
C GLY A 109 -34.98 35.66 2.10
N GLY A 110 -34.02 36.55 2.38
CA GLY A 110 -34.09 37.58 3.42
C GLY A 110 -33.88 39.00 2.91
N ARG A 111 -34.59 39.41 1.86
CA ARG A 111 -34.77 40.82 1.47
C ARG A 111 -36.16 41.05 0.91
#